data_AF-A0A6M8BKB0-F1
#
_entry.id   AF-A0A6M8BKB0-F1
#
_cell.length_a   1.000
_cell.length_b   1.000
_cell.length_c   1.000
_cell.angle_alpha   90.00
_cell.angle_beta   90.00
_cell.angle_gamma   90.00
#
_symmetry.space_group_name_H-M   'P 1'
#
loop_
_entity.id
_entity.type
_entity.pdbx_description
1 polymer ?
#
loop_
_entity_poly.entity_id
_entity_poly.type
_entity_poly.pdbx_seq_one_letter_code
_entity_poly.pdbx_strand_id
1 'polypeptide(L)'
;MGLGFGALAPALQSSSLAAPVFCRVVDGHSVCVLSLQRSAKNFWEYRAAVSVDGVVRPVEVYDCRDRLRHKADGTTVSFSRDLAGAIVCRLYKR
;
A
#
# COMPACT_ATOMS: atom_id res chain seq x y z
N MET A 1 -55.86 3.13 16.11
CA MET A 1 -55.40 4.21 15.21
C MET A 1 -54.19 4.87 15.89
N GLY A 2 -52.94 4.83 15.43
CA GLY A 2 -52.28 4.20 14.29
C GLY A 2 -50.78 4.03 14.63
N LEU A 3 -50.14 3.02 14.03
CA LEU A 3 -48.72 2.71 14.22
C LEU A 3 -47.88 3.64 13.33
N GLY A 4 -47.04 4.47 13.93
CA GLY A 4 -46.09 5.31 13.21
C GLY A 4 -44.91 4.49 12.72
N PHE A 5 -44.86 4.21 11.41
CA PHE A 5 -43.70 3.64 10.74
C PHE A 5 -42.64 4.73 10.53
N GLY A 6 -41.64 4.77 11.40
CA GLY A 6 -40.44 5.57 11.18
C GLY A 6 -39.62 4.97 10.03
N ALA A 7 -39.56 5.66 8.90
CA ALA A 7 -38.73 5.28 7.76
C ALA A 7 -37.25 5.40 8.14
N LEU A 8 -36.56 4.26 8.22
CA LEU A 8 -35.10 4.20 8.31
C LEU A 8 -34.53 4.55 6.93
N ALA A 9 -34.06 5.78 6.78
CA ALA A 9 -33.28 6.17 5.60
C ALA A 9 -31.91 5.46 5.64
N PRO A 10 -31.47 4.79 4.56
CA PRO A 10 -30.15 4.18 4.51
C PRO A 10 -29.09 5.29 4.40
N ALA A 11 -28.13 5.30 5.33
CA ALA A 11 -26.98 6.18 5.25
C ALA A 11 -26.11 5.80 4.03
N LEU A 12 -25.96 6.71 3.08
CA LEU A 12 -24.99 6.61 1.99
C LEU A 12 -23.58 6.68 2.59
N GLN A 13 -22.92 5.52 2.74
CA GLN A 13 -21.55 5.45 3.21
C GLN A 13 -20.59 5.72 2.05
N SER A 14 -20.07 6.95 1.97
CA SER A 14 -18.98 7.30 1.05
C SER A 14 -17.72 6.54 1.45
N SER A 15 -17.41 5.46 0.72
CA SER A 15 -16.13 4.77 0.82
C SER A 15 -15.03 5.70 0.27
N SER A 16 -14.40 6.48 1.14
CA SER A 16 -13.18 7.22 0.79
C SER A 16 -12.06 6.21 0.54
N LEU A 17 -11.92 5.76 -0.71
CA LEU A 17 -10.70 5.10 -1.15
C LEU A 17 -9.58 6.12 -1.04
N ALA A 18 -8.71 5.95 -0.05
CA ALA A 18 -7.55 6.83 0.15
C ALA A 18 -6.81 6.98 -1.18
N ALA A 19 -6.66 8.23 -1.64
CA ALA A 19 -5.98 8.50 -2.89
C ALA A 19 -4.53 8.00 -2.80
N PRO A 20 -4.01 7.30 -3.82
CA PRO A 20 -2.63 6.86 -3.81
C PRO A 20 -1.68 8.06 -3.73
N VAL A 21 -0.59 7.93 -2.98
CA VAL A 21 0.48 8.93 -2.91
C VAL A 21 1.04 9.19 -4.31
N PHE A 22 1.27 8.11 -5.07
CA PHE A 22 1.61 8.17 -6.49
C PHE A 22 1.46 6.79 -7.15
N CYS A 23 1.32 6.77 -8.47
CA CYS A 23 1.28 5.56 -9.29
C CYS A 23 2.34 5.60 -10.40
N ARG A 24 2.85 4.43 -10.77
CA ARG A 24 3.81 4.24 -11.86
C ARG A 24 3.49 2.93 -12.58
N VAL A 25 3.64 2.93 -13.90
CA VAL A 25 3.64 1.69 -14.69
C VAL A 25 5.05 1.11 -14.66
N VAL A 26 5.18 -0.17 -14.31
CA VAL A 26 6.45 -0.93 -14.31
C VAL A 26 6.18 -2.27 -14.96
N ASP A 27 6.94 -2.61 -16.01
CA ASP A 27 6.79 -3.85 -16.77
C ASP A 27 5.35 -4.12 -17.24
N GLY A 28 4.60 -3.07 -17.59
CA GLY A 28 3.20 -3.15 -18.02
C GLY A 28 2.16 -3.23 -16.88
N HIS A 29 2.60 -3.33 -15.63
CA HIS A 29 1.74 -3.37 -14.45
C HIS A 29 1.58 -1.99 -13.82
N SER A 30 0.37 -1.65 -13.40
CA SER A 30 0.10 -0.42 -12.67
C SER A 30 0.37 -0.63 -11.19
N VAL A 31 1.39 0.06 -10.66
CA VAL A 31 1.75 -0.03 -9.25
C VAL A 31 1.55 1.33 -8.60
N CYS A 32 0.66 1.36 -7.60
CA CYS A 32 0.32 2.54 -6.83
C CYS A 32 0.83 2.40 -5.40
N VAL A 33 1.51 3.42 -4.89
CA VAL A 33 1.90 3.50 -3.48
C VAL A 33 0.78 4.21 -2.73
N LEU A 34 0.12 3.49 -1.82
CA LEU A 34 -1.01 4.01 -1.04
C LEU A 34 -0.55 4.68 0.25
N SER A 35 0.52 4.15 0.85
CA SER A 35 1.20 4.75 1.99
C SER A 35 2.70 4.52 1.88
N LEU A 36 3.48 5.48 2.37
CA LEU A 36 4.93 5.40 2.36
C LEU A 36 5.49 6.10 3.59
N GLN A 37 6.10 5.34 4.49
CA GLN A 37 6.72 5.85 5.69
C GLN A 37 8.13 5.31 5.83
N ARG A 38 9.12 6.21 5.92
CA ARG A 38 10.50 5.83 6.19
C ARG A 38 10.70 5.56 7.69
N SER A 39 11.46 4.53 8.03
CA SER A 39 11.84 4.24 9.42
C SER A 39 12.76 5.34 9.97
N ALA A 40 12.55 5.71 11.23
CA ALA A 40 13.40 6.67 11.94
C ALA A 40 14.72 6.02 12.41
N LYS A 41 14.71 4.71 12.69
CA LYS A 41 15.88 3.96 13.18
C LYS A 41 16.79 3.52 12.05
N ASN A 42 16.21 3.01 10.96
CA ASN A 42 16.92 2.48 9.80
C ASN A 42 16.49 3.27 8.58
N PHE A 43 17.27 4.27 8.15
CA PHE A 43 16.86 5.15 7.05
C PHE A 43 16.69 4.45 5.69
N TRP A 44 17.20 3.23 5.55
CA TRP A 44 17.03 2.36 4.38
C TRP A 44 15.74 1.52 4.42
N GLU A 45 15.01 1.51 5.53
CA GLU A 45 13.75 0.78 5.66
C GLU A 45 12.53 1.67 5.42
N TYR A 46 11.60 1.17 4.62
CA TYR A 46 10.32 1.82 4.35
C TYR A 46 9.18 0.88 4.71
N ARG A 47 8.12 1.41 5.32
CA ARG A 47 6.82 0.76 5.51
C ARG A 47 5.87 1.30 4.46
N ALA A 48 5.30 0.43 3.65
CA ALA A 48 4.44 0.87 2.55
C ALA A 48 3.30 -0.13 2.30
N ALA A 49 2.11 0.40 2.07
CA ALA A 49 1.03 -0.31 1.39
C ALA A 49 1.05 0.06 -0.10
N VAL A 50 0.91 -0.94 -0.96
CA VAL A 50 0.92 -0.77 -2.41
C VAL A 50 -0.28 -1.47 -3.02
N SER A 51 -0.76 -0.97 -4.15
CA SER A 51 -1.71 -1.66 -5.01
C SER A 51 -1.00 -2.03 -6.30
N VAL A 52 -1.15 -3.28 -6.75
CA VAL A 52 -0.64 -3.76 -8.04
C VAL A 52 -1.85 -4.19 -8.87
N ASP A 53 -2.07 -3.54 -10.00
CA ASP A 53 -3.22 -3.74 -10.89
C ASP A 53 -4.57 -3.69 -10.16
N GLY A 54 -4.68 -2.77 -9.19
CA GLY A 54 -5.87 -2.60 -8.36
C GLY A 54 -5.93 -3.49 -7.11
N VAL A 55 -5.07 -4.51 -7.01
CA VAL A 55 -5.01 -5.40 -5.84
C VAL A 55 -4.16 -4.79 -4.74
N VAL A 56 -4.82 -4.36 -3.66
CA VAL A 56 -4.17 -3.78 -2.48
C VAL A 56 -3.44 -4.86 -1.69
N ARG A 57 -2.16 -4.61 -1.41
CA ARG A 57 -1.32 -5.39 -0.50
C ARG A 57 -1.29 -4.70 0.87
N PRO A 58 -1.17 -5.47 1.96
CA PRO A 58 -1.06 -4.90 3.31
C PRO A 58 0.22 -4.05 3.45
N VAL A 59 0.33 -3.33 4.56
CA VAL A 59 1.57 -2.60 4.88
C VAL A 59 2.69 -3.62 5.12
N GLU A 60 3.73 -3.55 4.28
CA GLU A 60 4.91 -4.42 4.34
C GLU A 60 6.17 -3.58 4.57
N VAL A 61 7.24 -4.23 5.01
CA VAL A 61 8.54 -3.57 5.22
C VAL A 61 9.44 -3.84 4.02
N TYR A 62 10.06 -2.79 3.50
CA TYR A 62 10.97 -2.81 2.37
C TYR A 62 12.35 -2.37 2.86
N ASP A 63 13.31 -3.29 2.89
CA ASP A 63 14.73 -3.00 3.09
C ASP A 63 15.34 -2.61 1.75
N CYS A 64 15.60 -1.32 1.57
CA CYS A 64 16.13 -0.78 0.33
C CYS A 64 17.66 -0.92 0.20
N ARG A 65 18.37 -1.22 1.30
CA ARG A 65 19.82 -1.44 1.27
C ARG A 65 20.12 -2.81 0.70
N ASP A 66 19.44 -3.82 1.21
CA ASP A 66 19.64 -5.23 0.91
C ASP A 66 18.63 -5.76 -0.12
N ARG A 67 17.68 -4.91 -0.56
CA ARG A 67 16.66 -5.18 -1.59
C ARG A 67 15.76 -6.35 -1.23
N LEU A 68 15.27 -6.33 0.01
CA LEU A 68 14.40 -7.35 0.59
C LEU A 68 13.04 -6.75 0.95
N ARG A 69 11.98 -7.56 0.82
CA ARG A 69 10.65 -7.24 1.32
C ARG A 69 10.27 -8.25 2.39
N HIS A 70 9.89 -7.75 3.55
CA HIS A 70 9.28 -8.52 4.62
C HIS A 70 7.77 -8.37 4.54
N LYS A 71 7.10 -9.47 4.18
CA LYS A 71 5.66 -9.51 4.05
C LYS A 71 4.97 -9.54 5.41
N ALA A 72 3.68 -9.25 5.42
CA ALA A 72 2.87 -9.29 6.64
C ALA A 72 2.76 -10.71 7.24
N ASP A 73 2.93 -11.76 6.43
CA ASP A 73 2.94 -13.16 6.85
C ASP A 73 4.28 -13.61 7.49
N GLY A 74 5.25 -12.71 7.62
CA GLY A 74 6.59 -12.98 8.15
C GLY A 74 7.57 -13.54 7.13
N THR A 75 7.14 -13.83 5.90
CA THR A 75 8.05 -14.27 4.83
C THR A 75 8.88 -13.11 4.30
N THR A 76 10.14 -13.41 3.94
CA THR A 76 11.04 -12.44 3.30
C THR A 76 11.29 -12.84 1.86
N VAL A 77 11.14 -11.90 0.93
CA VAL A 77 11.36 -12.12 -0.50
C VAL A 77 12.33 -11.09 -1.06
N SER A 78 13.17 -11.49 -2.01
CA SER A 78 14.05 -10.55 -2.70
C SER A 78 13.29 -9.76 -3.77
N PHE A 79 13.77 -8.55 -4.07
CA PHE A 79 13.17 -7.70 -5.10
C PHE A 79 13.28 -8.23 -6.54
N SER A 80 14.04 -9.31 -6.78
CA SER A 80 14.19 -9.89 -8.13
C SER A 80 12.87 -10.34 -8.77
N ARG A 81 11.79 -10.41 -7.99
CA ARG A 81 10.42 -10.69 -8.48
C ARG A 81 9.39 -9.66 -8.03
N ASP A 82 9.81 -8.50 -7.51
CA ASP A 82 8.90 -7.54 -6.87
C ASP A 82 8.96 -6.15 -7.48
N LEU A 83 7.94 -5.86 -8.30
CA LEU A 83 7.71 -4.55 -8.93
C LEU A 83 7.56 -3.42 -7.90
N ALA A 84 7.03 -3.73 -6.71
CA ALA A 84 6.78 -2.75 -5.67
C ALA A 84 8.08 -2.19 -5.04
N GLY A 85 9.08 -3.04 -4.82
CA GLY A 85 10.35 -2.65 -4.20
C GLY A 85 11.09 -1.56 -4.99
N ALA A 86 11.09 -1.65 -6.32
CA ALA A 86 11.72 -0.65 -7.19
C ALA A 86 11.08 0.75 -7.07
N ILE A 87 9.79 0.79 -6.74
CA ILE A 87 9.04 2.04 -6.63
C ILE A 87 9.17 2.61 -5.20
N VAL A 88 8.96 1.76 -4.19
CA VAL A 88 9.06 2.15 -2.77
C VAL A 88 10.46 2.67 -2.44
N CYS A 89 11.50 2.00 -2.94
CA CYS A 89 12.89 2.35 -2.64
C CYS A 89 13.48 3.45 -3.52
N ARG A 90 12.69 4.10 -4.37
CA ARG A 90 13.21 5.13 -5.29
C ARG A 90 13.83 6.34 -4.57
N LEU A 91 13.33 6.67 -3.38
CA LEU A 91 13.83 7.81 -2.60
C LEU A 91 15.08 7.48 -1.79
N TYR A 92 15.42 6.20 -1.67
CA TYR A 92 16.61 5.77 -0.94
C TYR A 92 17.87 6.09 -1.76
N LYS A 93 18.79 6.81 -1.14
CA LYS A 93 20.15 7.04 -1.66
C LYS A 93 21.11 6.33 -0.70
N ARG A 94 21.99 5.50 -1.26
CA ARG A 94 23.03 4.81 -0.50
C ARG A 94 24.10 5.80 -0.06
#